data_AF-A0A7W4HLD6-F1
#
_entry.id   AF-A0A7W4HLD6-F1
#
_cell.length_a   1.000
_cell.length_b   1.000
_cell.length_c   1.000
_cell.angle_alpha   90.00
_cell.angle_beta   90.00
_cell.angle_gamma   90.00
#
_symmetry.space_group_name_H-M   'P 1'
#
loop_
_entity.id
_entity.type
_entity.pdbx_description
1 polymer ?
#
loop_
_entity_poly.entity_id
_entity_poly.type
_entity_poly.pdbx_seq_one_letter_code
_entity_poly.pdbx_strand_id
1 'polypeptide(L)'
;MKKIIAVSIIGAFFLAGCGKEEIYTVDYYEKNDDARAAKIAKCEKASKMNAEEMANCHNAKRAQYLIDESKPIGLSAKKSEKTDEK
;
A
#
# COMPACT_ATOMS: atom_id res chain seq x y z
N MET A 1 23.06 -7.78 -36.90
CA MET A 1 21.82 -8.36 -36.34
C MET A 1 21.60 -7.80 -34.96
N LYS A 2 20.69 -6.82 -34.80
CA LYS A 2 20.38 -6.20 -33.51
C LYS A 2 19.39 -7.12 -32.79
N LYS A 3 19.79 -7.75 -31.67
CA LYS A 3 18.91 -8.61 -30.88
C LYS A 3 17.97 -7.72 -30.07
N ILE A 4 16.69 -7.67 -30.45
CA ILE A 4 15.66 -6.95 -29.68
C ILE A 4 15.27 -7.87 -28.52
N ILE A 5 15.74 -7.55 -27.33
CA ILE A 5 15.31 -8.22 -26.10
C ILE A 5 13.96 -7.61 -25.73
N ALA A 6 12.88 -8.29 -26.13
CA ALA A 6 11.53 -7.95 -25.69
C ALA A 6 11.36 -8.38 -24.22
N VAL A 7 11.60 -7.45 -23.29
CA VAL A 7 11.20 -7.62 -21.90
C VAL A 7 9.68 -7.52 -21.88
N SER A 8 9.02 -8.68 -21.85
CA SER A 8 7.58 -8.78 -21.64
C SER A 8 7.27 -8.39 -20.21
N ILE A 9 6.96 -7.12 -19.98
CA ILE A 9 6.30 -6.67 -18.77
C ILE A 9 4.85 -7.15 -18.92
N ILE A 10 4.58 -8.36 -18.44
CA ILE A 10 3.20 -8.80 -18.18
C ILE A 10 2.75 -7.99 -16.97
N GLY A 11 2.33 -6.75 -17.23
CA GLY A 11 1.54 -5.99 -16.28
C GLY A 11 0.25 -6.78 -16.10
N ALA A 12 0.05 -7.32 -14.90
CA ALA A 12 -1.23 -7.88 -14.51
C ALA A 12 -2.27 -6.76 -14.65
N PHE A 13 -3.00 -6.80 -15.76
CA PHE A 13 -4.25 -6.07 -15.92
C PHE A 13 -5.17 -6.59 -14.83
N PHE A 14 -5.26 -5.83 -13.73
CA PHE A 14 -6.32 -6.03 -12.75
C PHE A 14 -7.63 -5.80 -13.47
N LEU A 15 -8.29 -6.90 -13.83
CA LEU A 15 -9.70 -6.96 -14.11
C LEU A 15 -10.41 -6.40 -12.86
N ALA A 16 -10.69 -5.10 -12.84
CA ALA A 16 -11.70 -4.52 -11.97
C ALA A 16 -13.08 -4.97 -12.48
N GLY A 17 -13.30 -6.29 -12.51
CA GLY A 17 -14.61 -6.91 -12.66
C GLY A 17 -15.20 -7.09 -11.28
N CYS A 18 -16.53 -6.91 -11.18
CA CYS A 18 -17.34 -7.20 -9.99
C CYS A 18 -16.88 -8.49 -9.28
N GLY A 19 -16.06 -8.33 -8.25
CA GLY A 19 -15.52 -9.40 -7.44
C GLY A 19 -15.07 -8.76 -6.15
N LYS A 20 -15.61 -9.24 -5.02
CA LYS A 20 -15.19 -8.81 -3.69
C LYS A 20 -13.68 -9.00 -3.59
N GLU A 21 -12.97 -7.96 -3.15
CA GLU A 21 -11.54 -8.08 -2.91
C GLU A 21 -11.31 -9.10 -1.78
N GLU A 22 -10.32 -9.98 -1.93
CA GLU A 22 -9.89 -10.82 -0.82
C GLU A 22 -9.37 -9.94 0.33
N ILE A 23 -9.79 -10.22 1.56
CA ILE A 23 -9.31 -9.50 2.74
C ILE A 23 -8.00 -10.14 3.21
N TYR A 24 -6.90 -9.43 3.05
CA TYR A 24 -5.58 -9.87 3.52
C TYR A 24 -5.33 -9.45 4.98
N THR A 25 -4.58 -10.27 5.71
CA THR A 25 -4.25 -10.05 7.13
C THR A 25 -3.16 -8.97 7.32
N VAL A 26 -2.97 -8.53 8.57
CA VAL A 26 -1.85 -7.66 8.93
C VAL A 26 -0.50 -8.34 8.61
N ASP A 27 -0.33 -9.60 9.02
CA ASP A 27 0.86 -10.41 8.75
C ASP A 27 1.20 -10.50 7.26
N TYR A 28 0.19 -10.59 6.39
CA TYR A 28 0.40 -10.57 4.95
C TYR A 28 1.05 -9.25 4.55
N TYR A 29 0.49 -8.11 4.98
CA TYR A 29 1.03 -6.81 4.63
C TYR A 29 2.38 -6.53 5.31
N GLU A 30 2.69 -7.10 6.47
CA GLU A 30 4.03 -6.99 7.06
C GLU A 30 5.10 -7.70 6.21
N LYS A 31 4.75 -8.85 5.62
CA LYS A 31 5.66 -9.66 4.80
C LYS A 31 5.74 -9.21 3.34
N ASN A 32 4.85 -8.33 2.89
CA ASN A 32 4.72 -7.91 1.50
C ASN A 32 4.75 -6.38 1.38
N ASP A 33 5.95 -5.81 1.33
CA ASP A 33 6.19 -4.36 1.29
C ASP A 33 5.51 -3.65 0.12
N ASP A 34 5.66 -4.20 -1.09
CA ASP A 34 5.07 -3.60 -2.29
C ASP A 34 3.54 -3.61 -2.25
N ALA A 35 2.95 -4.73 -1.77
CA ALA A 35 1.50 -4.85 -1.62
C ALA A 35 0.97 -3.87 -0.57
N ARG A 36 1.69 -3.71 0.55
CA ARG A 36 1.34 -2.74 1.60
C ARG A 36 1.41 -1.31 1.10
N ALA A 37 2.52 -0.93 0.45
CA ALA A 37 2.71 0.41 -0.08
C ALA A 37 1.64 0.76 -1.15
N ALA A 38 1.40 -0.16 -2.09
CA ALA A 38 0.38 0.01 -3.12
C ALA A 38 -1.03 0.12 -2.51
N LYS A 39 -1.35 -0.71 -1.51
CA LYS A 39 -2.64 -0.64 -0.82
C LYS A 39 -2.82 0.69 -0.11
N ILE A 40 -1.85 1.14 0.69
CA ILE A 40 -1.92 2.44 1.40
C ILE A 40 -2.11 3.59 0.41
N ALA A 41 -1.36 3.61 -0.69
CA ALA A 41 -1.50 4.64 -1.72
C ALA A 41 -2.90 4.62 -2.38
N LYS A 42 -3.49 3.43 -2.59
CA LYS A 42 -4.89 3.31 -3.04
C LYS A 42 -5.86 3.88 -2.00
N CYS A 43 -5.66 3.56 -0.72
CA CYS A 43 -6.50 4.02 0.38
C CYS A 43 -6.52 5.55 0.53
N GLU A 44 -5.40 6.22 0.26
CA GLU A 44 -5.28 7.69 0.36
C GLU A 44 -5.99 8.42 -0.79
N LYS A 45 -6.09 7.78 -1.96
CA LYS A 45 -6.70 8.36 -3.16
C LYS A 45 -8.19 8.03 -3.30
N ALA A 46 -8.68 7.03 -2.57
CA ALA A 46 -10.05 6.54 -2.70
C ALA A 46 -11.05 7.48 -2.01
N SER A 47 -12.01 8.00 -2.79
CA SER A 47 -13.15 8.80 -2.26
C SER A 47 -14.29 7.93 -1.73
N LYS A 48 -14.38 6.68 -2.19
CA LYS A 48 -15.32 5.65 -1.74
C LYS A 48 -14.61 4.30 -1.75
N MET A 49 -14.96 3.47 -0.77
CA MET A 49 -14.44 2.12 -0.62
C MET A 49 -15.57 1.20 -0.19
N ASN A 50 -15.56 -0.04 -0.67
CA ASN A 50 -16.41 -1.09 -0.12
C ASN A 50 -15.83 -1.63 1.23
N ALA A 51 -16.54 -2.57 1.86
CA ALA A 51 -16.16 -3.09 3.17
C ALA A 51 -14.81 -3.83 3.13
N GLU A 52 -14.57 -4.61 2.07
CA GLU A 52 -13.36 -5.39 1.87
C GLU A 52 -12.14 -4.48 1.64
N GLU A 53 -12.29 -3.43 0.83
CA GLU A 53 -11.28 -2.41 0.59
C GLU A 53 -10.94 -1.67 1.89
N MET A 54 -11.95 -1.31 2.68
CA MET A 54 -11.75 -0.66 3.97
C MET A 54 -10.99 -1.55 4.97
N ALA A 55 -11.34 -2.85 5.02
CA ALA A 55 -10.64 -3.83 5.85
C ALA A 55 -9.17 -3.98 5.43
N ASN A 56 -8.91 -4.08 4.12
CA ASN A 56 -7.56 -4.12 3.58
C ASN A 56 -6.77 -2.84 3.89
N CYS A 57 -7.41 -1.68 3.81
CA CYS A 57 -6.79 -0.41 4.17
C CYS A 57 -6.40 -0.35 5.65
N HIS A 58 -7.25 -0.84 6.54
CA HIS A 58 -6.95 -0.92 7.96
C HIS A 58 -5.75 -1.85 8.22
N ASN A 59 -5.76 -3.05 7.62
CA ASN A 59 -4.70 -4.03 7.84
C ASN A 59 -3.35 -3.56 7.28
N ALA A 60 -3.33 -2.95 6.09
CA ALA A 60 -2.10 -2.41 5.51
C ALA A 60 -1.52 -1.26 6.35
N LYS A 61 -2.36 -0.33 6.83
CA LYS A 61 -1.92 0.77 7.71
C LYS A 61 -1.44 0.26 9.06
N ARG A 62 -2.10 -0.76 9.63
CA ARG A 62 -1.67 -1.38 10.88
C ARG A 62 -0.31 -2.05 10.75
N ALA A 63 -0.08 -2.79 9.66
CA ALA A 63 1.23 -3.37 9.35
C ALA A 63 2.32 -2.30 9.24
N GLN A 64 2.02 -1.19 8.55
CA GLN A 64 2.97 -0.08 8.43
C GLN A 64 3.33 0.52 9.80
N TYR A 65 2.33 0.72 10.66
CA TYR A 65 2.56 1.20 12.03
C TYR A 65 3.47 0.25 12.83
N LEU A 66 3.21 -1.06 12.78
CA LEU A 66 4.02 -2.05 13.51
C LEU A 66 5.48 -2.08 13.03
N ILE A 67 5.69 -1.97 11.71
CA ILE A 67 7.03 -1.85 11.14
C ILE A 67 7.72 -0.57 11.62
N ASP A 68 7.01 0.56 11.63
CA ASP A 68 7.60 1.84 12.04
C ASP A 68 7.95 1.86 13.54
N GLU A 69 7.11 1.26 14.40
CA GLU A 69 7.41 1.08 15.83
C GLU A 69 8.58 0.12 16.07
N SER A 70 8.78 -0.87 15.19
CA SER A 70 9.88 -1.84 15.32
C SER A 70 11.25 -1.26 14.96
N LYS A 71 11.31 -0.08 14.33
CA LYS A 71 12.57 0.56 13.96
C LYS A 71 13.25 1.11 15.23
N PRO A 72 14.55 0.80 15.44
CA PRO A 72 15.27 1.37 16.58
C PRO A 72 15.23 2.90 16.51
N ILE A 73 14.93 3.54 17.64
CA ILE A 73 14.86 5.00 17.78
C ILE A 73 16.25 5.57 17.59
N GLY A 74 16.62 5.80 16.33
CA GLY A 74 17.82 6.48 15.90
C GLY A 74 17.42 7.51 14.84
N LEU A 75 17.26 8.76 15.29
CA LEU A 75 17.08 9.98 14.48
C LEU A 75 15.67 10.29 13.89
N SER A 76 15.00 11.21 14.60
CA SER A 76 14.23 12.35 14.05
C SER A 76 13.01 12.07 13.15
N ALA A 77 11.88 11.72 13.76
CA ALA A 77 10.58 12.08 13.21
C ALA A 77 10.27 13.55 13.51
N LYS A 78 10.78 14.48 12.68
CA LYS A 78 10.08 15.76 12.50
C LYS A 78 8.79 15.46 11.76
N LYS A 79 7.70 15.26 12.49
CA LYS A 79 6.34 15.39 11.95
C LYS A 79 5.57 16.44 12.74
N SER A 80 5.86 17.69 12.42
CA SER A 80 4.94 18.80 12.65
C SER A 80 5.25 19.88 11.62
N GLU A 81 4.70 19.74 10.42
CA GLU A 81 4.42 20.90 9.59
C GLU A 81 3.01 20.76 9.07
N LYS A 82 2.07 21.12 9.95
CA LYS A 82 0.74 21.58 9.55
C LYS A 82 0.93 23.05 9.22
N THR A 83 1.18 23.34 7.95
CA THR A 83 1.11 24.71 7.42
C THR A 83 -0.37 25.03 7.24
N ASP A 84 -1.01 25.54 8.29
CA ASP A 84 -2.23 26.34 8.13
C ASP A 84 -1.76 27.70 7.62
N GLU A 85 -1.87 27.91 6.30
CA GLU A 85 -1.69 29.23 5.69
C GLU A 85 -3.08 29.83 5.37
N LYS A 86 -3.34 30.91 6.10
CA LYS A 86 -4.20 32.08 5.82
C LYS A 86 -5.66 32.07 6.28
#